data_AF-A0A9X2K641-F1
#
_entry.id   AF-A0A9X2K641-F1
#
_cell.length_a   1.000
_cell.length_b   1.000
_cell.length_c   1.000
_cell.angle_alpha   90.00
_cell.angle_beta   90.00
_cell.angle_gamma   90.00
#
_symmetry.space_group_name_H-M   'P 1'
#
loop_
_entity.id
_entity.type
_entity.pdbx_description
1 polymer ?
#
loop_
_entity_poly.entity_id
_entity_poly.type
_entity_poly.pdbx_seq_one_letter_code
_entity_poly.pdbx_strand_id
1 'polypeptide(L)'
;MQGLLLRLSTLDADAESAVRVIAYFDSLLRDHVSVPVLLKATARLTQCPVGLLDAATGRRTRVRADGSADTPAVPSSARELSSGLGAVWMEREGPAHGLDEIVLERYAAAAEVTLERAAALARTGQDPALVELVLSDGTGEAERARALRLLGLDPATPLQALAIALPDQGLAAGLRAMGHHVRAATIGDTAAVLVATPLEAGLPGISRAGIGPEVPGARAAESWAGARTALRFTGPHDRVLRWSELGALALFADLPEQAIAGLPDVRAMSRLGEESLLAVRSLCLAGSIRGAAQAVHLHHSSLAARIARAESALGFSLGDQPGRMRAHLALALVRLLANRTESPG
;
A
#
# COMPACT_ATOMS: atom_id res chain seq x y z
N MET A 1 46.66 2.10 -54.02
CA MET A 1 45.75 0.99 -53.67
C MET A 1 45.80 0.57 -52.20
N GLN A 2 46.93 0.61 -51.50
CA GLN A 2 47.05 0.20 -50.08
C GLN A 2 46.17 1.00 -49.10
N GLY A 3 46.03 2.32 -49.27
CA GLY A 3 45.19 3.15 -48.39
C GLY A 3 43.68 2.90 -48.51
N LEU A 4 43.22 2.31 -49.61
CA LEU A 4 41.81 1.98 -49.85
C LEU A 4 41.46 0.61 -49.25
N LEU A 5 42.39 -0.35 -49.31
CA LEU A 5 42.28 -1.65 -48.64
C LEU A 5 42.35 -1.53 -47.12
N LEU A 6 43.20 -0.65 -46.58
CA LEU A 6 43.22 -0.33 -45.15
C LEU A 6 41.89 0.28 -44.69
N ARG A 7 41.33 1.25 -45.44
CA ARG A 7 40.01 1.84 -45.14
C ARG A 7 38.87 0.82 -45.25
N LEU A 8 38.92 -0.11 -46.21
CA LEU A 8 37.92 -1.18 -46.32
C LEU A 8 38.04 -2.19 -45.18
N SER A 9 39.25 -2.57 -44.77
CA SER A 9 39.45 -3.47 -43.62
C SER A 9 39.07 -2.85 -42.28
N THR A 10 39.26 -1.53 -42.11
CA THR A 10 38.77 -0.81 -40.93
C THR A 10 37.26 -0.67 -40.95
N LEU A 11 36.65 -0.41 -42.12
CA LEU A 11 35.19 -0.38 -42.27
C LEU A 11 34.55 -1.74 -41.98
N ASP A 12 35.18 -2.84 -42.38
CA ASP A 12 34.70 -4.21 -42.12
C ASP A 12 34.82 -4.58 -40.63
N ALA A 13 35.93 -4.21 -39.98
CA ALA A 13 36.12 -4.40 -38.54
C ALA A 13 35.17 -3.52 -37.70
N ASP A 14 34.93 -2.27 -38.12
CA ASP A 14 34.00 -1.36 -37.47
C ASP A 14 32.54 -1.83 -37.66
N ALA A 15 32.20 -2.36 -38.84
CA ALA A 15 30.90 -2.97 -39.11
C ALA A 15 30.68 -4.25 -38.28
N GLU A 16 31.68 -5.12 -38.17
CA GLU A 16 31.61 -6.31 -37.32
C GLU A 16 31.42 -5.91 -35.84
N SER A 17 32.15 -4.90 -35.39
CA SER A 17 32.04 -4.38 -34.02
C SER A 17 30.68 -3.74 -33.75
N ALA A 18 30.12 -3.01 -34.72
CA ALA A 18 28.76 -2.47 -34.67
C ALA A 18 27.71 -3.58 -34.54
N VAL A 19 27.83 -4.66 -35.31
CA VAL A 19 26.93 -5.82 -35.21
C VAL A 19 27.02 -6.48 -33.83
N ARG A 20 28.21 -6.59 -33.24
CA ARG A 20 28.39 -7.11 -31.88
C ARG A 20 27.72 -6.25 -30.81
N VAL A 21 27.75 -4.92 -30.95
CA VAL A 21 27.03 -3.99 -30.07
C VAL A 21 25.52 -4.22 -30.16
N ILE A 22 24.98 -4.35 -31.37
CA ILE A 22 23.56 -4.64 -31.59
C ILE A 22 23.18 -5.96 -30.91
N ALA A 23 23.92 -7.04 -31.19
CA ALA A 23 23.67 -8.35 -30.61
C ALA A 23 23.72 -8.35 -29.07
N TYR A 24 24.61 -7.55 -28.48
CA TYR A 24 24.69 -7.40 -27.03
C TYR A 24 23.42 -6.80 -26.44
N PHE A 25 22.91 -5.68 -26.97
CA PHE A 25 21.67 -5.08 -26.45
C PHE A 25 20.44 -5.93 -26.75
N ASP A 26 20.40 -6.61 -27.91
CA ASP A 26 19.32 -7.55 -28.24
C ASP A 26 19.28 -8.73 -27.25
N SER A 27 20.44 -9.20 -26.77
CA SER A 27 20.49 -10.23 -25.73
C SER A 27 19.91 -9.75 -24.40
N LEU A 28 20.24 -8.52 -23.98
CA LEU A 28 19.69 -7.92 -22.76
C LEU A 28 18.16 -7.75 -22.84
N LEU A 29 17.66 -7.37 -24.01
CA LEU A 29 16.22 -7.24 -24.26
C LEU A 29 15.50 -8.59 -24.22
N ARG A 30 16.09 -9.61 -24.84
CA ARG A 30 15.60 -10.99 -24.82
C ARG A 30 15.55 -11.57 -23.41
N ASP A 31 16.56 -11.28 -22.61
CA ASP A 31 16.67 -11.72 -21.21
C ASP A 31 15.84 -10.87 -20.24
N HIS A 32 15.10 -9.88 -20.75
CA HIS A 32 14.17 -9.10 -19.95
C HIS A 32 14.85 -8.44 -18.73
N VAL A 33 16.08 -7.95 -18.90
CA VAL A 33 16.86 -7.38 -17.78
C VAL A 33 16.19 -6.14 -17.16
N SER A 34 16.38 -5.89 -15.87
CA SER A 34 15.83 -4.70 -15.21
C SER A 34 16.64 -3.44 -15.51
N VAL A 35 16.08 -2.24 -15.28
CA VAL A 35 16.77 -0.95 -15.48
C VAL A 35 18.16 -0.90 -14.79
N PRO A 36 18.32 -1.33 -13.51
CA PRO A 36 19.64 -1.36 -12.88
C PRO A 36 20.63 -2.31 -13.55
N VAL A 37 20.16 -3.44 -14.10
CA VAL A 37 21.00 -4.41 -14.80
C VAL A 37 21.44 -3.85 -16.15
N LEU A 38 20.52 -3.22 -16.90
CA LEU A 38 20.85 -2.52 -18.16
C LEU A 38 21.93 -1.44 -17.94
N LEU A 39 21.75 -0.55 -16.95
CA LEU A 39 22.73 0.49 -16.61
C LEU A 39 24.12 -0.09 -16.30
N LYS A 40 24.19 -1.14 -15.47
CA LYS A 40 25.46 -1.81 -15.13
C LYS A 40 26.08 -2.49 -16.34
N ALA A 41 25.27 -3.13 -17.18
CA ALA A 41 25.72 -3.80 -18.40
C ALA A 41 26.27 -2.79 -19.41
N THR A 42 25.62 -1.64 -19.57
CA THR A 42 26.07 -0.56 -20.45
C THR A 42 27.36 0.09 -19.93
N ALA A 43 27.43 0.44 -18.63
CA ALA A 43 28.64 1.04 -18.03
C ALA A 43 29.88 0.14 -18.19
N ARG A 44 29.68 -1.17 -18.08
CA ARG A 44 30.74 -2.17 -18.29
C ARG A 44 31.12 -2.29 -19.76
N LEU A 45 30.17 -2.20 -20.69
CA LEU A 45 30.48 -2.23 -22.12
C LEU A 45 31.28 -1.00 -22.55
N THR A 46 30.86 0.19 -22.12
CA THR A 46 31.43 1.48 -22.57
C THR A 46 32.69 1.89 -21.82
N GLN A 47 32.95 1.26 -20.66
CA GLN A 47 34.02 1.62 -19.72
C GLN A 47 33.99 3.11 -19.32
N CYS A 48 32.79 3.70 -19.31
CA CYS A 48 32.56 5.07 -18.85
C CYS A 48 31.27 5.14 -18.01
N PRO A 49 31.07 6.19 -17.20
CA PRO A 49 29.79 6.40 -16.54
C PRO A 49 28.67 6.54 -17.57
N VAL A 50 27.52 5.93 -17.28
CA VAL A 50 26.32 6.03 -18.09
C VAL A 50 25.14 6.35 -17.19
N GLY A 51 24.17 7.08 -17.72
CA GLY A 51 23.01 7.43 -16.93
C GLY A 51 21.69 7.26 -17.66
N LEU A 52 20.64 7.30 -16.85
CA LEU A 52 19.25 7.19 -17.25
C LEU A 52 18.40 8.13 -16.38
N LEU A 53 17.53 8.86 -17.04
CA LEU A 53 16.41 9.58 -16.46
C LEU A 53 15.15 8.77 -16.75
N ASP A 54 14.43 8.37 -15.71
CA ASP A 54 13.07 7.85 -15.81
C ASP A 54 12.10 9.01 -15.62
N ALA A 55 11.40 9.40 -16.70
CA ALA A 55 10.49 10.54 -16.67
C ALA A 55 9.25 10.27 -15.81
N ALA A 56 8.81 9.01 -15.69
CA ALA A 56 7.62 8.66 -14.91
C ALA A 56 7.85 8.82 -13.40
N THR A 57 9.07 8.55 -12.94
CA THR A 57 9.44 8.67 -11.51
C THR A 57 10.27 9.90 -11.18
N GLY A 58 10.79 10.60 -12.21
CA GLY A 58 11.78 11.67 -12.05
C GLY A 58 13.14 11.18 -11.56
N ARG A 59 13.35 9.85 -11.50
CA ARG A 59 14.57 9.25 -10.95
C ARG A 59 15.70 9.37 -11.96
N ARG A 60 16.82 9.91 -11.48
CA ARG A 60 18.08 10.02 -12.22
C ARG A 60 19.05 9.02 -11.64
N THR A 61 19.67 8.22 -12.48
CA THR A 61 20.63 7.21 -12.02
C THR A 61 21.81 7.23 -12.96
N ARG A 62 23.02 7.36 -12.41
CA ARG A 62 24.26 7.12 -13.11
C ARG A 62 24.97 5.95 -12.49
N VAL A 63 25.54 5.10 -13.34
CA VAL A 63 26.34 3.95 -12.96
C VAL A 63 27.72 4.08 -13.59
N ARG A 64 28.76 3.92 -12.79
CA ARG A 64 30.16 3.90 -13.24
C ARG A 64 30.57 2.48 -13.67
N ALA A 65 31.69 2.36 -14.38
CA ALA A 65 32.21 1.06 -14.85
C ALA A 65 32.52 0.08 -13.70
N ASP A 66 32.85 0.58 -12.51
CA ASP A 66 33.03 -0.22 -11.28
C ASP A 66 31.71 -0.74 -10.68
N GLY A 67 30.57 -0.32 -11.21
CA GLY A 67 29.22 -0.70 -10.76
C GLY A 67 28.65 0.17 -9.65
N SER A 68 29.37 1.19 -9.17
CA SER A 68 28.87 2.18 -8.23
C SER A 68 27.77 3.03 -8.89
N ALA A 69 26.74 3.40 -8.11
CA ALA A 69 25.59 4.16 -8.59
C ALA A 69 25.37 5.43 -7.76
N ASP A 70 24.99 6.52 -8.41
CA ASP A 70 24.58 7.78 -7.78
C ASP A 70 23.48 8.52 -8.58
N THR A 71 23.07 9.69 -8.10
CA THR A 71 21.97 10.50 -8.64
C THR A 71 22.51 11.84 -9.15
N PRO A 72 22.96 11.96 -10.41
CA PRO A 72 23.54 13.20 -10.93
C PRO A 72 22.46 14.16 -11.46
N ALA A 73 22.88 15.37 -11.84
CA ALA A 73 22.13 16.19 -12.77
C ALA A 73 22.13 15.54 -14.16
N VAL A 74 21.07 15.77 -14.95
CA VAL A 74 21.01 15.29 -16.34
C VAL A 74 21.88 16.22 -17.20
N PRO A 75 22.88 15.71 -17.94
CA PRO A 75 23.72 16.55 -18.78
C PRO A 75 22.95 17.05 -20.01
N SER A 76 23.37 18.18 -20.58
CA SER A 76 22.79 18.72 -21.81
C SER A 76 23.01 17.83 -23.03
N SER A 77 23.98 16.90 -22.97
CA SER A 77 24.26 15.89 -23.98
C SER A 77 23.38 14.64 -23.87
N ALA A 78 22.42 14.61 -22.93
CA ALA A 78 21.52 13.48 -22.81
C ALA A 78 20.67 13.31 -24.07
N ARG A 79 20.58 12.08 -24.56
CA ARG A 79 19.73 11.69 -25.68
C ARG A 79 18.35 11.39 -25.12
N GLU A 80 17.37 12.18 -25.52
CA GLU A 80 15.96 11.92 -25.21
C GLU A 80 15.50 10.63 -25.90
N LEU A 81 14.70 9.85 -25.19
CA LEU A 81 14.06 8.65 -25.73
C LEU A 81 12.88 9.08 -26.61
N SER A 82 12.68 8.42 -27.75
CA SER A 82 11.64 8.79 -28.73
C SER A 82 10.23 8.66 -28.16
N SER A 83 10.03 7.73 -27.24
CA SER A 83 8.79 7.56 -26.47
C SER A 83 8.49 8.67 -25.45
N GLY A 84 9.45 9.56 -25.14
CA GLY A 84 9.33 10.52 -24.05
C GLY A 84 9.40 9.91 -22.64
N LEU A 85 9.72 8.62 -22.52
CA LEU A 85 9.82 7.91 -21.23
C LEU A 85 11.04 8.32 -20.40
N GLY A 86 11.95 9.11 -20.97
CA GLY A 86 13.19 9.45 -20.29
C GLY A 86 14.28 9.96 -21.21
N ALA A 87 15.50 9.94 -20.70
CA ALA A 87 16.71 10.25 -21.45
C ALA A 87 17.86 9.35 -20.98
N VAL A 88 18.82 9.10 -21.86
CA VAL A 88 20.03 8.34 -21.56
C VAL A 88 21.27 9.13 -21.95
N TRP A 89 22.39 8.88 -21.27
CA TRP A 89 23.66 9.54 -21.61
C TRP A 89 24.87 8.67 -21.28
N MET A 90 26.00 9.03 -21.86
CA MET A 90 27.33 8.48 -21.59
C MET A 90 28.28 9.63 -21.26
N GLU A 91 29.02 9.53 -20.16
CA GLU A 91 29.98 10.53 -19.69
C GLU A 91 31.40 10.10 -20.08
N ARG A 92 31.73 10.20 -21.37
CA ARG A 92 33.07 9.86 -21.84
C ARG A 92 34.05 11.00 -21.60
N GLU A 93 35.20 10.69 -20.99
CA GLU A 93 36.34 11.60 -20.95
C GLU A 93 37.20 11.38 -22.21
N GLY A 94 37.54 12.47 -22.92
CA GLY A 94 38.35 12.42 -24.14
C GLY A 94 37.52 12.31 -25.45
N PRO A 95 38.17 12.03 -26.59
CA PRO A 95 37.49 11.99 -27.90
C PRO A 95 36.46 10.85 -27.97
N ALA A 96 35.40 11.08 -28.75
CA ALA A 96 34.38 10.07 -29.03
C ALA A 96 35.03 8.83 -29.69
N HIS A 97 34.66 7.65 -29.24
CA HIS A 97 35.02 6.39 -29.87
C HIS A 97 34.11 6.14 -31.07
N GLY A 98 34.62 5.44 -32.09
CA GLY A 98 33.87 5.19 -33.35
C GLY A 98 32.53 4.47 -33.16
N LEU A 99 32.34 3.76 -32.04
CA LEU A 99 31.11 3.03 -31.72
C LEU A 99 30.18 3.76 -30.75
N ASP A 100 30.55 4.95 -30.26
CA ASP A 100 29.75 5.63 -29.23
C ASP A 100 28.35 5.96 -29.70
N GLU A 101 28.20 6.40 -30.96
CA GLU A 101 26.89 6.72 -31.52
C GLU A 101 25.97 5.50 -31.59
N ILE A 102 26.48 4.36 -32.07
CA ILE A 102 25.69 3.13 -32.15
C ILE A 102 25.41 2.55 -30.76
N VAL A 103 26.35 2.64 -29.81
CA VAL A 103 26.12 2.21 -28.43
C VAL A 103 25.05 3.08 -27.78
N LEU A 104 25.10 4.40 -27.96
CA LEU A 104 24.10 5.32 -27.40
C LEU A 104 22.73 5.12 -28.05
N GLU A 105 22.67 4.85 -29.36
CA GLU A 105 21.44 4.48 -30.07
C GLU A 105 20.83 3.19 -29.52
N ARG A 106 21.62 2.12 -29.41
CA ARG A 106 21.14 0.82 -28.92
C ARG A 106 20.82 0.85 -27.43
N TYR A 107 21.56 1.62 -26.64
CA TYR A 107 21.25 1.86 -25.23
C TYR A 107 19.93 2.62 -25.08
N ALA A 108 19.67 3.66 -25.89
CA ALA A 108 18.40 4.38 -25.88
C ALA A 108 17.23 3.45 -26.23
N ALA A 109 17.34 2.66 -27.31
CA ALA A 109 16.31 1.69 -27.69
C ALA A 109 16.07 0.64 -26.60
N ALA A 110 17.13 0.12 -25.98
CA ALA A 110 17.01 -0.85 -24.90
C ALA A 110 16.39 -0.24 -23.63
N ALA A 111 16.74 1.01 -23.31
CA ALA A 111 16.18 1.75 -22.19
C ALA A 111 14.69 2.03 -22.40
N GLU A 112 14.26 2.39 -23.61
CA GLU A 112 12.86 2.62 -23.96
C GLU A 112 11.99 1.39 -23.69
N VAL A 113 12.35 0.23 -24.24
CA VAL A 113 11.63 -1.04 -24.01
C VAL A 113 11.65 -1.44 -22.53
N THR A 114 12.76 -1.21 -21.84
CA THR A 114 12.90 -1.56 -20.42
C THR A 114 12.05 -0.66 -19.52
N LEU A 115 12.00 0.64 -19.79
CA LEU A 115 11.15 1.61 -19.09
C LEU A 115 9.67 1.37 -19.37
N GLU A 116 9.30 1.12 -20.63
CA GLU A 116 7.92 0.80 -21.00
C GLU A 116 7.40 -0.43 -20.25
N ARG A 117 8.22 -1.49 -20.20
CA ARG A 117 7.90 -2.70 -19.45
C ARG A 117 7.85 -2.47 -17.95
N ALA A 118 8.78 -1.69 -17.39
CA ALA A 118 8.74 -1.32 -15.98
C ALA A 118 7.47 -0.53 -15.64
N ALA A 119 7.06 0.40 -16.50
CA ALA A 119 5.82 1.14 -16.36
C ALA A 119 4.58 0.24 -16.50
N ALA A 120 4.58 -0.71 -17.43
CA ALA A 120 3.51 -1.70 -17.58
C ALA A 120 3.35 -2.59 -16.33
N LEU A 121 4.47 -3.05 -15.77
CA LEU A 121 4.49 -3.81 -14.52
C LEU A 121 4.01 -2.96 -13.34
N ALA A 122 4.41 -1.69 -13.26
CA ALA A 122 3.94 -0.78 -12.22
C ALA A 122 2.41 -0.54 -12.31
N ARG A 123 1.88 -0.36 -13.53
CA ARG A 123 0.43 -0.24 -13.78
C ARG A 123 -0.32 -1.52 -13.41
N THR A 124 0.17 -2.67 -13.83
CA THR A 124 -0.42 -3.98 -13.47
C THR A 124 -0.38 -4.18 -11.96
N GLY A 125 0.72 -3.79 -11.32
CA GLY A 125 0.85 -3.77 -9.88
C GLY A 125 -0.11 -2.81 -9.19
N GLN A 126 -0.78 -1.90 -9.89
CA GLN A 126 -1.79 -0.98 -9.35
C GLN A 126 -3.22 -1.34 -9.78
N ASP A 127 -3.41 -2.47 -10.45
CA ASP A 127 -4.71 -2.89 -10.97
C ASP A 127 -5.71 -3.18 -9.82
N PRO A 128 -6.80 -2.41 -9.70
CA PRO A 128 -7.82 -2.63 -8.68
C PRO A 128 -8.50 -4.00 -8.79
N ALA A 129 -8.66 -4.52 -10.01
CA ALA A 129 -9.33 -5.81 -10.23
C ALA A 129 -8.50 -6.97 -9.65
N LEU A 130 -7.17 -6.87 -9.67
CA LEU A 130 -6.31 -7.86 -9.01
C LEU A 130 -6.45 -7.80 -7.48
N VAL A 131 -6.60 -6.61 -6.90
CA VAL A 131 -6.83 -6.45 -5.45
C VAL A 131 -8.18 -7.03 -5.07
N GLU A 132 -9.24 -6.76 -5.84
CA GLU A 132 -10.56 -7.36 -5.67
C GLU A 132 -10.50 -8.90 -5.76
N LEU A 133 -9.81 -9.44 -6.76
CA LEU A 133 -9.64 -10.88 -6.93
C LEU A 133 -8.90 -11.51 -5.75
N VAL A 134 -7.89 -10.83 -5.20
CA VAL A 134 -7.15 -11.31 -4.02
C VAL A 134 -8.03 -11.38 -2.77
N LEU A 135 -8.88 -10.37 -2.58
CA LEU A 135 -9.74 -10.22 -1.41
C LEU A 135 -11.05 -11.01 -1.49
N SER A 136 -11.44 -11.46 -2.68
CA SER A 136 -12.67 -12.24 -2.89
C SER A 136 -12.57 -13.64 -2.27
N ASP A 137 -13.64 -14.03 -1.58
CA ASP A 137 -13.81 -15.33 -0.95
C ASP A 137 -13.98 -16.46 -1.99
N GLY A 138 -14.60 -16.14 -3.14
CA GLY A 138 -14.84 -17.11 -4.23
C GLY A 138 -13.59 -17.45 -5.05
N THR A 139 -12.49 -16.71 -4.90
CA THR A 139 -11.27 -16.93 -5.68
C THR A 139 -10.55 -18.20 -5.23
N GLY A 140 -10.18 -19.07 -6.16
CA GLY A 140 -9.38 -20.26 -5.87
C GLY A 140 -7.94 -19.90 -5.44
N GLU A 141 -7.30 -20.76 -4.65
CA GLU A 141 -5.94 -20.51 -4.11
C GLU A 141 -4.91 -20.22 -5.20
N ALA A 142 -4.91 -20.99 -6.29
CA ALA A 142 -3.97 -20.82 -7.40
C ALA A 142 -4.16 -19.48 -8.13
N GLU A 143 -5.41 -19.05 -8.31
CA GLU A 143 -5.75 -17.79 -8.95
C GLU A 143 -5.37 -16.60 -8.06
N ARG A 144 -5.67 -16.68 -6.75
CA ARG A 144 -5.23 -15.68 -5.76
C ARG A 144 -3.71 -15.57 -5.70
N ALA A 145 -3.00 -16.69 -5.69
CA ALA A 145 -1.54 -16.72 -5.70
C ALA A 145 -0.95 -16.12 -6.99
N ARG A 146 -1.63 -16.26 -8.13
CA ARG A 146 -1.26 -15.59 -9.38
C ARG A 146 -1.49 -14.09 -9.29
N ALA A 147 -2.65 -13.66 -8.79
CA ALA A 147 -2.99 -12.25 -8.65
C ALA A 147 -2.03 -11.51 -7.70
N LEU A 148 -1.67 -12.12 -6.57
CA LEU A 148 -0.65 -11.59 -5.66
C LEU A 148 0.69 -11.38 -6.37
N ARG A 149 1.15 -12.37 -7.15
CA ARG A 149 2.40 -12.25 -7.92
C ARG A 149 2.36 -11.13 -8.96
N LEU A 150 1.22 -10.95 -9.64
CA LEU A 150 1.01 -9.83 -10.56
C LEU A 150 1.00 -8.47 -9.85
N LEU A 151 0.50 -8.44 -8.61
CA LEU A 151 0.60 -7.28 -7.73
C LEU A 151 2.02 -7.05 -7.18
N GLY A 152 2.97 -7.97 -7.41
CA GLY A 152 4.32 -7.93 -6.85
C GLY A 152 4.38 -8.31 -5.37
N LEU A 153 3.42 -9.09 -4.89
CA LEU A 153 3.34 -9.62 -3.53
C LEU A 153 3.59 -11.14 -3.54
N ASP A 154 4.37 -11.62 -2.57
CA ASP A 154 4.60 -13.06 -2.41
C ASP A 154 3.41 -13.71 -1.67
N PRO A 155 2.76 -14.75 -2.24
CA PRO A 155 1.66 -15.46 -1.58
C PRO A 155 1.98 -16.07 -0.22
N ALA A 156 3.25 -16.39 0.06
CA ALA A 156 3.69 -16.97 1.31
C ALA A 156 3.99 -15.92 2.40
N THR A 157 4.22 -14.67 2.01
CA THR A 157 4.59 -13.60 2.94
C THR A 157 3.36 -13.15 3.75
N PRO A 158 3.53 -12.88 5.06
CA PRO A 158 2.48 -12.29 5.88
C PRO A 158 1.94 -10.98 5.29
N LEU A 159 0.62 -10.86 5.32
CA LEU A 159 -0.13 -9.76 4.75
C LEU A 159 -1.29 -9.39 5.68
N GLN A 160 -1.61 -8.10 5.74
CA GLN A 160 -2.81 -7.58 6.36
C GLN A 160 -3.64 -6.79 5.35
N ALA A 161 -4.95 -7.00 5.37
CA ALA A 161 -5.93 -6.19 4.67
C ALA A 161 -6.53 -5.16 5.63
N LEU A 162 -6.76 -3.95 5.13
CA LEU A 162 -7.36 -2.83 5.83
C LEU A 162 -8.63 -2.43 5.10
N ALA A 163 -9.72 -2.33 5.84
CA ALA A 163 -11.01 -1.82 5.37
C ALA A 163 -11.18 -0.38 5.88
N ILE A 164 -11.22 0.58 4.98
CA ILE A 164 -11.26 2.01 5.33
C ILE A 164 -12.59 2.59 4.89
N ALA A 165 -13.31 3.23 5.81
CA ALA A 165 -14.54 3.95 5.47
C ALA A 165 -14.22 5.13 4.55
N LEU A 166 -14.98 5.26 3.46
CA LEU A 166 -14.85 6.39 2.56
C LEU A 166 -15.44 7.70 3.15
N PRO A 167 -14.93 8.87 2.74
CA PRO A 167 -13.79 9.06 1.84
C PRO A 167 -12.46 8.69 2.53
N ASP A 168 -11.59 7.93 1.84
CA ASP A 168 -10.23 7.67 2.31
C ASP A 168 -9.42 8.96 2.28
N GLN A 169 -8.86 9.35 3.42
CA GLN A 169 -7.99 10.51 3.54
C GLN A 169 -6.53 10.23 3.15
N GLY A 170 -6.31 9.32 2.21
CA GLY A 170 -5.00 9.01 1.65
C GLY A 170 -4.16 8.07 2.51
N LEU A 171 -4.77 7.16 3.28
CA LEU A 171 -4.04 6.19 4.11
C LEU A 171 -3.06 5.36 3.26
N ALA A 172 -3.50 4.89 2.09
CA ALA A 172 -2.66 4.09 1.20
C ALA A 172 -1.44 4.89 0.69
N ALA A 173 -1.59 6.19 0.44
CA ALA A 173 -0.47 7.05 0.05
C ALA A 173 0.48 7.29 1.22
N GLY A 174 -0.05 7.57 2.41
CA GLY A 174 0.74 7.74 3.64
C GLY A 174 1.56 6.50 3.99
N LEU A 175 0.96 5.31 3.91
CA LEU A 175 1.66 4.04 4.14
C LEU A 175 2.80 3.81 3.12
N ARG A 176 2.57 4.12 1.83
CA ARG A 176 3.65 4.06 0.81
C ARG A 176 4.79 5.02 1.12
N ALA A 177 4.48 6.24 1.58
CA ALA A 177 5.49 7.22 1.97
C ALA A 177 6.32 6.76 3.17
N MET A 178 5.76 5.94 4.06
CA MET A 178 6.48 5.29 5.16
C MET A 178 7.25 4.02 4.74
N GLY A 179 7.28 3.71 3.43
CA GLY A 179 8.04 2.57 2.90
C GLY A 179 7.28 1.24 2.89
N HIS A 180 5.99 1.22 3.21
CA HIS A 180 5.20 0.00 3.17
C HIS A 180 4.89 -0.44 1.74
N HIS A 181 4.86 -1.76 1.51
CA HIS A 181 4.42 -2.36 0.25
C HIS A 181 2.90 -2.42 0.21
N VAL A 182 2.28 -1.43 -0.44
CA VAL A 182 0.83 -1.22 -0.41
C VAL A 182 0.17 -1.34 -1.77
N ARG A 183 -0.96 -2.08 -1.80
CA ARG A 183 -1.91 -2.14 -2.92
C ARG A 183 -3.28 -1.73 -2.43
N ALA A 184 -4.03 -1.01 -3.27
CA ALA A 184 -5.32 -0.47 -2.86
C ALA A 184 -6.32 -0.54 -4.00
N ALA A 185 -7.57 -0.76 -3.65
CA ALA A 185 -8.73 -0.69 -4.53
C ALA A 185 -9.93 -0.16 -3.75
N THR A 186 -10.97 0.27 -4.45
CA THR A 186 -12.26 0.60 -3.84
C THR A 186 -13.21 -0.55 -4.06
N ILE A 187 -13.77 -1.11 -2.99
CA ILE A 187 -14.73 -2.22 -3.03
C ILE A 187 -16.01 -1.74 -2.36
N GLY A 188 -17.04 -1.47 -3.17
CA GLY A 188 -18.28 -0.86 -2.69
C GLY A 188 -18.04 0.50 -2.04
N ASP A 189 -18.42 0.62 -0.77
CA ASP A 189 -18.30 1.83 0.07
C ASP A 189 -16.99 1.92 0.87
N THR A 190 -16.07 0.99 0.64
CA THR A 190 -14.86 0.81 1.45
C THR A 190 -13.61 0.87 0.56
N ALA A 191 -12.59 1.61 0.99
CA ALA A 191 -11.25 1.47 0.40
C ALA A 191 -10.55 0.26 1.02
N ALA A 192 -10.17 -0.69 0.19
CA ALA A 192 -9.43 -1.89 0.56
C ALA A 192 -7.93 -1.65 0.37
N VAL A 193 -7.13 -1.92 1.39
CA VAL A 193 -5.69 -1.72 1.35
C VAL A 193 -4.96 -2.98 1.83
N LEU A 194 -4.16 -3.58 0.94
CA LEU A 194 -3.27 -4.70 1.24
C LEU A 194 -1.90 -4.15 1.65
N VAL A 195 -1.38 -4.63 2.78
CA VAL A 195 -0.06 -4.28 3.31
C VAL A 195 0.74 -5.56 3.59
N ALA A 196 1.86 -5.73 2.90
CA ALA A 196 2.74 -6.92 3.03
C ALA A 196 3.96 -6.66 3.93
N THR A 197 3.80 -5.78 4.92
CA THR A 197 4.81 -5.41 5.91
C THR A 197 4.11 -5.21 7.25
N PRO A 198 4.76 -5.51 8.39
CA PRO A 198 4.17 -5.26 9.70
C PRO A 198 3.71 -3.81 9.85
N LEU A 199 2.45 -3.63 10.26
CA LEU A 199 1.89 -2.32 10.58
C LEU A 199 2.06 -2.02 12.06
N GLU A 200 2.84 -0.99 12.39
CA GLU A 200 2.91 -0.45 13.75
C GLU A 200 1.61 0.27 14.14
N ALA A 201 1.47 0.59 15.43
CA ALA A 201 0.20 1.04 16.05
C ALA A 201 -0.36 2.38 15.51
N GLY A 202 0.42 3.16 14.76
CA GLY A 202 0.00 4.45 14.21
C GLY A 202 -0.33 4.37 12.73
N LEU A 203 -1.62 4.29 12.39
CA LEU A 203 -2.05 4.52 11.01
C LEU A 203 -2.07 6.03 10.71
N PRO A 204 -1.51 6.48 9.58
CA PRO A 204 -1.51 7.89 9.22
C PRO A 204 -2.92 8.35 8.83
N GLY A 205 -3.38 9.43 9.46
CA GLY A 205 -4.65 10.06 9.12
C GLY A 205 -5.80 9.69 10.04
N ILE A 206 -6.91 10.41 9.88
CA ILE A 206 -8.11 10.30 10.72
C ILE A 206 -9.15 9.34 10.12
N SER A 207 -8.89 8.60 9.04
CA SER A 207 -9.91 7.70 8.48
C SER A 207 -10.35 6.64 9.49
N ARG A 208 -11.62 6.22 9.43
CA ARG A 208 -12.06 5.03 10.18
C ARG A 208 -11.55 3.79 9.45
N ALA A 209 -10.85 2.91 10.16
CA ALA A 209 -10.24 1.73 9.56
C ALA A 209 -10.40 0.49 10.45
N GLY A 210 -10.75 -0.63 9.84
CA GLY A 210 -10.60 -1.96 10.42
C GLY A 210 -9.36 -2.63 9.86
N ILE A 211 -8.55 -3.25 10.72
CA ILE A 211 -7.34 -3.98 10.33
C ILE A 211 -7.59 -5.47 10.54
N GLY A 212 -7.41 -6.28 9.51
CA GLY A 212 -7.57 -7.73 9.58
C GLY A 212 -6.43 -8.45 10.31
N PRO A 213 -6.59 -9.76 10.62
CA PRO A 213 -5.51 -10.59 11.11
C PRO A 213 -4.34 -10.64 10.11
N GLU A 214 -3.13 -10.78 10.61
CA GLU A 214 -1.96 -11.08 9.79
C GLU A 214 -1.99 -12.55 9.37
N VAL A 215 -2.01 -12.79 8.06
CA VAL A 215 -2.12 -14.12 7.46
C VAL A 215 -1.22 -14.21 6.23
N PRO A 216 -0.81 -15.41 5.77
CA PRO A 216 -0.16 -15.55 4.46
C PRO A 216 -1.02 -14.92 3.36
N GLY A 217 -0.41 -14.28 2.36
CA GLY A 217 -1.13 -13.64 1.26
C GLY A 217 -2.18 -14.55 0.59
N ALA A 218 -1.91 -15.85 0.49
CA ALA A 218 -2.87 -16.85 -0.02
C ALA A 218 -4.22 -16.91 0.76
N ARG A 219 -4.27 -16.38 1.98
CA ARG A 219 -5.46 -16.26 2.85
C ARG A 219 -5.96 -14.81 2.97
N ALA A 220 -5.59 -13.91 2.05
CA ALA A 220 -5.97 -12.50 2.12
C ALA A 220 -7.49 -12.24 2.30
N ALA A 221 -8.35 -13.11 1.77
CA ALA A 221 -9.81 -13.03 1.97
C ALA A 221 -10.22 -13.11 3.46
N GLU A 222 -9.53 -13.91 4.27
CA GLU A 222 -9.77 -13.98 5.72
C GLU A 222 -9.36 -12.68 6.41
N SER A 223 -8.19 -12.14 6.03
CA SER A 223 -7.80 -10.83 6.54
C SER A 223 -8.81 -9.76 6.14
N TRP A 224 -9.36 -9.82 4.94
CA TRP A 224 -10.35 -8.87 4.46
C TRP A 224 -11.67 -8.94 5.23
N ALA A 225 -12.20 -10.15 5.44
CA ALA A 225 -13.39 -10.37 6.24
C ALA A 225 -13.22 -9.86 7.68
N GLY A 226 -12.05 -10.12 8.28
CA GLY A 226 -11.70 -9.60 9.59
C GLY A 226 -11.61 -8.07 9.61
N ALA A 227 -10.99 -7.47 8.60
CA ALA A 227 -10.87 -6.02 8.47
C ALA A 227 -12.24 -5.33 8.36
N ARG A 228 -13.13 -5.85 7.51
CA ARG A 228 -14.51 -5.34 7.37
C ARG A 228 -15.29 -5.48 8.67
N THR A 229 -15.15 -6.61 9.36
CA THR A 229 -15.76 -6.83 10.68
C THR A 229 -15.25 -5.79 11.69
N ALA A 230 -13.94 -5.59 11.79
CA ALA A 230 -13.35 -4.59 12.68
C ALA A 230 -13.81 -3.17 12.37
N LEU A 231 -13.93 -2.82 11.08
CA LEU A 231 -14.41 -1.50 10.66
C LEU A 231 -15.82 -1.22 11.19
N ARG A 232 -16.71 -2.22 11.25
CA ARG A 232 -18.08 -2.07 11.77
C ARG A 232 -18.13 -1.75 13.27
N PHE A 233 -17.10 -2.10 14.03
CA PHE A 233 -16.98 -1.79 15.47
C PHE A 233 -16.28 -0.45 15.78
N THR A 234 -15.79 0.25 14.76
CA THR A 234 -15.18 1.58 14.95
C THR A 234 -16.23 2.65 15.29
N GLY A 235 -15.80 3.74 15.92
CA GLY A 235 -16.67 4.86 16.28
C GLY A 235 -15.90 6.19 16.32
N PRO A 236 -16.55 7.29 16.72
CA PRO A 236 -15.93 8.62 16.72
C PRO A 236 -14.62 8.70 17.53
N HIS A 237 -14.52 7.92 18.60
CA HIS A 237 -13.37 7.87 19.51
C HIS A 237 -12.55 6.57 19.41
N ASP A 238 -12.98 5.63 18.55
CA ASP A 238 -12.31 4.36 18.27
C ASP A 238 -12.21 4.23 16.75
N ARG A 239 -11.42 5.09 16.12
CA ARG A 239 -11.43 5.22 14.65
C ARG A 239 -10.71 4.06 13.97
N VAL A 240 -9.71 3.48 14.62
CA VAL A 240 -8.96 2.34 14.12
C VAL A 240 -9.15 1.16 15.08
N LEU A 241 -9.43 -0.02 14.53
CA LEU A 241 -9.59 -1.23 15.34
C LEU A 241 -8.95 -2.43 14.64
N ARG A 242 -8.20 -3.26 15.39
CA ARG A 242 -7.69 -4.53 14.88
C ARG A 242 -8.68 -5.63 15.16
N TRP A 243 -8.90 -6.50 14.19
CA TRP A 243 -9.78 -7.67 14.34
C TRP A 243 -9.33 -8.57 15.50
N SER A 244 -8.01 -8.72 15.69
CA SER A 244 -7.43 -9.47 16.81
C SER A 244 -7.76 -8.90 18.19
N GLU A 245 -8.15 -7.62 18.29
CA GLU A 245 -8.52 -6.98 19.55
C GLU A 245 -10.01 -7.14 19.89
N LEU A 246 -10.84 -7.60 18.95
CA LEU A 246 -12.28 -7.80 19.18
C LEU A 246 -12.58 -8.97 20.11
N GLY A 247 -11.77 -10.02 20.06
CA GLY A 247 -12.06 -11.28 20.76
C GLY A 247 -13.48 -11.79 20.47
N ALA A 248 -14.24 -12.09 21.53
CA ALA A 248 -15.61 -12.60 21.41
C ALA A 248 -16.60 -11.64 20.73
N LEU A 249 -16.31 -10.33 20.69
CA LEU A 249 -17.17 -9.36 20.02
C LEU A 249 -17.27 -9.62 18.51
N ALA A 250 -16.27 -10.25 17.89
CA ALA A 250 -16.31 -10.58 16.48
C ALA A 250 -17.53 -11.44 16.11
N LEU A 251 -17.95 -12.35 17.00
CA LEU A 251 -19.13 -13.20 16.81
C LEU A 251 -20.44 -12.42 16.73
N PHE A 252 -20.47 -11.18 17.24
CA PHE A 252 -21.68 -10.37 17.24
C PHE A 252 -21.91 -9.67 15.90
N ALA A 253 -20.91 -9.64 15.02
CA ALA A 253 -21.00 -9.01 13.71
C ALA A 253 -22.08 -9.64 12.82
N ASP A 254 -22.38 -10.93 13.03
CA ASP A 254 -23.32 -11.72 12.24
C ASP A 254 -24.71 -11.82 12.90
N LEU A 255 -24.92 -11.17 14.05
CA LEU A 255 -26.24 -11.15 14.69
C LEU A 255 -27.25 -10.35 13.84
N PRO A 256 -28.51 -10.82 13.72
CA PRO A 256 -29.53 -10.09 12.97
C PRO A 256 -29.76 -8.68 13.52
N GLU A 257 -29.80 -7.68 12.64
CA GLU A 257 -29.96 -6.27 13.04
C GLU A 257 -31.21 -6.03 13.87
N GLN A 258 -32.32 -6.68 13.52
CA GLN A 258 -33.58 -6.57 14.25
C GLN A 258 -33.46 -7.11 15.68
N ALA A 259 -32.66 -8.17 15.87
CA ALA A 259 -32.39 -8.71 17.20
C ALA A 259 -31.57 -7.70 18.03
N ILE A 260 -30.53 -7.11 17.43
CA ILE A 260 -29.70 -6.09 18.09
C ILE A 260 -30.53 -4.85 18.45
N ALA A 261 -31.31 -4.32 17.50
CA ALA A 261 -32.16 -3.14 17.69
C ALA A 261 -33.29 -3.36 18.70
N GLY A 262 -33.72 -4.60 18.91
CA GLY A 262 -34.71 -4.98 19.92
C GLY A 262 -34.18 -4.92 21.36
N LEU A 263 -32.86 -4.96 21.57
CA LEU A 263 -32.29 -4.99 22.92
C LEU A 263 -32.56 -3.67 23.67
N PRO A 264 -33.09 -3.71 24.91
CA PRO A 264 -33.33 -2.51 25.72
C PRO A 264 -32.09 -1.65 25.90
N ASP A 265 -30.94 -2.27 26.18
CA ASP A 265 -29.67 -1.59 26.44
C ASP A 265 -29.18 -0.83 25.19
N VAL A 266 -29.32 -1.44 24.00
CA VAL A 266 -28.95 -0.82 22.72
C VAL A 266 -29.88 0.37 22.42
N ARG A 267 -31.19 0.23 22.66
CA ARG A 267 -32.15 1.33 22.47
C ARG A 267 -31.90 2.49 23.42
N ALA A 268 -31.57 2.20 24.68
CA ALA A 268 -31.22 3.23 25.65
C ALA A 268 -29.90 3.92 25.30
N MET A 269 -28.87 3.16 24.95
CA MET A 269 -27.56 3.67 24.54
C MET A 269 -27.65 4.57 23.30
N SER A 270 -28.47 4.19 22.31
CA SER A 270 -28.66 4.96 21.07
C SER A 270 -29.31 6.33 21.27
N ARG A 271 -29.97 6.56 22.42
CA ARG A 271 -30.59 7.86 22.76
C ARG A 271 -29.64 8.79 23.50
N LEU A 272 -28.47 8.31 23.92
CA LEU A 272 -27.47 9.14 24.59
C LEU A 272 -26.84 10.12 23.60
N GLY A 273 -26.65 11.36 24.05
CA GLY A 273 -25.84 12.33 23.31
C GLY A 273 -24.34 11.98 23.35
N GLU A 274 -23.58 12.54 22.41
CA GLU A 274 -22.15 12.27 22.22
C GLU A 274 -21.32 12.41 23.50
N GLU A 275 -21.55 13.47 24.30
CA GLU A 275 -20.85 13.67 25.57
C GLU A 275 -21.08 12.54 26.59
N SER A 276 -22.30 11.97 26.59
CA SER A 276 -22.65 10.88 27.51
C SER A 276 -22.07 9.56 27.00
N LEU A 277 -22.09 9.31 25.68
CA LEU A 277 -21.43 8.16 25.07
C LEU A 277 -19.92 8.17 25.33
N LEU A 278 -19.26 9.32 25.19
CA LEU A 278 -17.85 9.49 25.51
C LEU A 278 -17.58 9.22 27.00
N ALA A 279 -18.42 9.73 27.90
CA ALA A 279 -18.28 9.47 29.33
C ALA A 279 -18.39 7.97 29.67
N VAL A 280 -19.42 7.28 29.13
CA VAL A 280 -19.62 5.85 29.33
C VAL A 280 -18.45 5.04 28.75
N ARG A 281 -18.02 5.35 27.52
CA ARG A 281 -16.85 4.71 26.90
C ARG A 281 -15.61 4.86 27.77
N SER A 282 -15.30 6.07 28.20
CA SER A 282 -14.12 6.36 29.02
C SER A 282 -14.17 5.67 30.37
N LEU A 283 -15.35 5.55 31.00
CA LEU A 283 -15.52 4.78 32.22
C LEU A 283 -15.31 3.28 31.99
N CYS A 284 -15.81 2.72 30.88
CA CYS A 284 -15.60 1.31 30.54
C CYS A 284 -14.12 0.99 30.35
N LEU A 285 -13.34 1.89 29.74
CA LEU A 285 -11.91 1.72 29.50
C LEU A 285 -11.06 1.94 30.75
N ALA A 286 -11.33 2.99 31.52
CA ALA A 286 -10.50 3.36 32.68
C ALA A 286 -10.89 2.62 33.97
N GLY A 287 -12.06 1.98 34.02
CA GLY A 287 -12.57 1.24 35.18
C GLY A 287 -12.94 2.10 36.40
N SER A 288 -12.71 3.41 36.37
CA SER A 288 -13.02 4.35 37.44
C SER A 288 -13.35 5.74 36.92
N ILE A 289 -14.16 6.51 37.66
CA ILE A 289 -14.52 7.90 37.29
C ILE A 289 -13.28 8.80 37.25
N ARG A 290 -12.34 8.64 38.20
CA ARG A 290 -11.12 9.48 38.23
C ARG A 290 -10.23 9.22 37.02
N GLY A 291 -9.96 7.95 36.71
CA GLY A 291 -9.17 7.57 35.54
C GLY A 291 -9.83 8.00 34.24
N ALA A 292 -11.15 7.82 34.13
CA ALA A 292 -11.90 8.26 32.96
C ALA A 292 -11.85 9.78 32.80
N ALA A 293 -11.98 10.55 33.88
CA ALA A 293 -11.97 12.01 33.85
C ALA A 293 -10.60 12.54 33.41
N GLN A 294 -9.52 11.92 33.89
CA GLN A 294 -8.16 12.22 33.45
C GLN A 294 -7.97 11.93 31.95
N ALA A 295 -8.47 10.79 31.46
CA ALA A 295 -8.33 10.39 30.06
C ALA A 295 -9.06 11.31 29.06
N VAL A 296 -10.16 11.96 29.49
CA VAL A 296 -10.89 12.94 28.67
C VAL A 296 -10.67 14.39 29.08
N HIS A 297 -9.67 14.66 29.94
CA HIS A 297 -9.33 15.99 30.44
C HIS A 297 -10.52 16.78 31.05
N LEU A 298 -11.37 16.10 31.82
CA LEU A 298 -12.50 16.71 32.53
C LEU A 298 -12.28 16.74 34.04
N HIS A 299 -12.97 17.65 34.70
CA HIS A 299 -13.09 17.58 36.15
C HIS A 299 -13.93 16.36 36.56
N HIS A 300 -13.53 15.68 37.64
CA HIS A 300 -14.17 14.45 38.10
C HIS A 300 -15.68 14.62 38.39
N SER A 301 -16.10 15.78 38.92
CA SER A 301 -17.51 16.07 39.18
C SER A 301 -18.34 16.20 37.90
N SER A 302 -17.77 16.79 36.84
CA SER A 302 -18.42 16.92 35.54
C SER A 302 -18.62 15.54 34.88
N LEU A 303 -17.61 14.66 34.96
CA LEU A 303 -17.75 13.31 34.46
C LEU A 303 -18.78 12.51 35.28
N ALA A 304 -18.76 12.62 36.60
CA ALA A 304 -19.73 11.95 37.47
C ALA A 304 -21.17 12.37 37.13
N ALA A 305 -21.42 13.66 36.89
CA ALA A 305 -22.73 14.14 36.45
C ALA A 305 -23.15 13.57 35.07
N ARG A 306 -22.21 13.43 34.13
CA ARG A 306 -22.47 12.79 32.82
C ARG A 306 -22.80 11.30 32.97
N ILE A 307 -22.08 10.59 33.84
CA ILE A 307 -22.36 9.18 34.15
C ILE A 307 -23.73 9.02 34.81
N ALA A 308 -24.09 9.84 35.79
CA ALA A 308 -25.41 9.78 36.43
C ALA A 308 -26.56 10.01 35.43
N ARG A 309 -26.38 10.92 34.47
CA ARG A 309 -27.35 11.11 33.37
C ARG A 309 -27.44 9.88 32.47
N ALA A 310 -26.32 9.25 32.15
CA ALA A 310 -26.30 8.03 31.36
C ALA A 310 -26.98 6.86 32.11
N GLU A 311 -26.69 6.66 33.40
CA GLU A 311 -27.34 5.64 34.24
C GLU A 311 -28.87 5.81 34.29
N SER A 312 -29.36 7.05 34.42
CA SER A 312 -30.79 7.36 34.39
C SER A 312 -31.45 6.93 33.07
N ALA A 313 -30.79 7.14 31.94
CA ALA A 313 -31.28 6.71 30.63
C ALA A 313 -31.13 5.19 30.38
N LEU A 314 -30.05 4.58 30.88
CA LEU A 314 -29.77 3.14 30.73
C LEU A 314 -30.62 2.27 31.66
N GLY A 315 -31.03 2.78 32.82
CA GLY A 315 -31.81 2.06 33.82
C GLY A 315 -30.99 1.07 34.66
N PHE A 316 -29.66 1.18 34.66
CA PHE A 316 -28.76 0.39 35.49
C PHE A 316 -27.51 1.18 35.88
N SER A 317 -26.84 0.78 36.97
CA SER A 317 -25.63 1.45 37.43
C SER A 317 -24.39 1.06 36.61
N LEU A 318 -23.48 2.00 36.41
CA LEU A 318 -22.15 1.81 35.82
C LEU A 318 -21.05 1.75 36.91
N GLY A 319 -21.42 1.84 38.18
CA GLY A 319 -20.50 1.77 39.32
C GLY A 319 -19.95 0.37 39.57
N ASP A 320 -20.68 -0.68 39.16
CA ASP A 320 -20.27 -2.07 39.30
C ASP A 320 -19.76 -2.68 37.99
N GLN A 321 -19.10 -3.85 38.10
CA GLN A 321 -18.56 -4.55 36.93
C GLN A 321 -19.66 -5.05 35.97
N PRO A 322 -20.76 -5.68 36.43
CA PRO A 322 -21.80 -6.16 35.52
C PRO A 322 -22.43 -5.05 34.68
N GLY A 323 -22.69 -3.89 35.27
CA GLY A 323 -23.21 -2.72 34.57
C GLY A 323 -22.24 -2.16 33.53
N ARG A 324 -20.95 -2.05 33.86
CA ARG A 324 -19.92 -1.65 32.88
C ARG A 324 -19.81 -2.64 31.72
N MET A 325 -19.91 -3.94 31.98
CA MET A 325 -19.91 -4.96 30.93
C MET A 325 -21.11 -4.79 30.00
N ARG A 326 -22.32 -4.65 30.54
CA ARG A 326 -23.53 -4.38 29.74
C ARG A 326 -23.39 -3.13 28.88
N ALA A 327 -22.87 -2.05 29.44
CA ALA A 327 -22.63 -0.81 28.72
C ALA A 327 -21.59 -0.96 27.60
N HIS A 328 -20.50 -1.68 27.85
CA HIS A 328 -19.48 -1.97 26.84
C HIS A 328 -20.06 -2.76 25.65
N LEU A 329 -20.83 -3.81 25.92
CA LEU A 329 -21.51 -4.59 24.89
C LEU A 329 -22.53 -3.74 24.12
N ALA A 330 -23.35 -2.95 24.82
CA ALA A 330 -24.31 -2.06 24.18
C ALA A 330 -23.64 -1.02 23.28
N LEU A 331 -22.52 -0.43 23.70
CA LEU A 331 -21.72 0.50 22.86
C LEU A 331 -21.23 -0.18 21.58
N ALA A 332 -20.70 -1.41 21.68
CA ALA A 332 -20.22 -2.17 20.53
C ALA A 332 -21.37 -2.47 19.54
N LEU A 333 -22.52 -2.89 20.05
CA LEU A 333 -23.71 -3.20 19.25
C LEU A 333 -24.35 -1.97 18.60
N VAL A 334 -24.34 -0.81 19.27
CA VAL A 334 -24.78 0.46 18.66
C VAL A 334 -23.91 0.81 17.44
N ARG A 335 -22.59 0.58 17.52
CA ARG A 335 -21.68 0.82 16.39
C ARG A 335 -21.96 -0.12 15.23
N LEU A 336 -22.21 -1.39 15.49
CA LEU A 336 -22.61 -2.34 14.45
C LEU A 336 -23.87 -1.88 13.69
N LEU A 337 -24.87 -1.37 14.40
CA LEU A 337 -26.10 -0.85 13.79
C LEU A 337 -25.89 0.45 13.00
N ALA A 338 -24.95 1.29 13.43
CA ALA A 338 -24.64 2.55 12.77
C ALA A 338 -23.76 2.38 11.53
N ASN A 339 -22.86 1.39 11.54
CA ASN A 339 -21.85 1.16 10.52
C ASN A 339 -22.24 0.04 9.56
N ARG A 340 -23.45 0.10 9.03
CA ARG A 340 -23.95 -0.91 8.10
C ARG A 340 -23.06 -0.91 6.86
N THR A 341 -22.56 -2.09 6.51
CA THR A 341 -21.99 -2.32 5.19
C THR A 341 -23.08 -2.96 4.36
N GLU A 342 -23.42 -2.38 3.21
CA GLU A 342 -24.22 -3.12 2.22
C GLU A 342 -23.45 -4.42 1.91
N SER A 343 -24.12 -5.56 1.97
CA SER A 343 -23.49 -6.82 1.57
C SER A 343 -23.23 -6.75 0.06
N PRO A 344 -22.02 -7.03 -0.43
CA PRO A 344 -21.85 -7.32 -1.85
C PRO A 344 -22.64 -8.59 -2.14
N GLY A 345 -23.64 -8.46 -3.02
CA GLY A 345 -24.34 -9.59 -3.61
C GLY A 345 -23.46 -10.35 -4.59
#